data_AF-A0AAP3E0S9-F1
#
_entry.id   AF-A0AAP3E0S9-F1
#
_cell.length_a   1.000
_cell.length_b   1.000
_cell.length_c   1.000
_cell.angle_alpha   90.00
_cell.angle_beta   90.00
_cell.angle_gamma   90.00
#
_symmetry.space_group_name_H-M   'P 1'
#
loop_
_entity.id
_entity.type
_entity.pdbx_description
1 polymer ?
#
loop_
_entity_poly.entity_id
_entity_poly.type
_entity_poly.pdbx_seq_one_letter_code
_entity_poly.pdbx_strand_id
1 'polypeptide(L)'
;MSDDADPGPELSVDEFIDYCRTQVGLLSGSVETMRTEADGLMDEIDEELATLRSRLETQSDDVEGTTAPPSTDRPIEAGSDVDVATLEELEAEIERKQLLVEAKQTRMHAFQELAAGYTDLLEDLQSIDDGREALEQIVQFEADHDAPVYFEDRQTVLEAAVGSDASADE
;
A
#
# COMPACT_ATOMS: atom_id res chain seq x y z
N MET A 1 2.80 -58.12 -14.73
CA MET A 1 2.86 -56.71 -15.14
C MET A 1 2.59 -55.93 -13.87
N SER A 2 3.65 -55.43 -13.24
CA SER A 2 3.53 -54.52 -12.10
C SER A 2 3.39 -53.14 -12.72
N ASP A 3 2.24 -52.53 -12.50
CA ASP A 3 1.98 -51.14 -12.81
C ASP A 3 2.80 -50.33 -11.79
N ASP A 4 3.94 -49.83 -12.25
CA ASP A 4 4.78 -48.87 -11.53
C ASP A 4 4.02 -47.55 -11.61
N ALA A 5 3.02 -47.40 -10.73
CA ALA A 5 2.36 -46.14 -10.50
C ALA A 5 3.40 -45.22 -9.88
N ASP A 6 4.08 -44.43 -10.72
CA ASP A 6 4.89 -43.29 -10.32
C ASP A 6 4.03 -42.45 -9.36
N PRO A 7 4.28 -42.48 -8.03
CA PRO A 7 3.60 -41.55 -7.16
C PRO A 7 4.12 -40.20 -7.60
N GLY A 8 3.23 -39.37 -8.16
CA GLY A 8 3.57 -37.99 -8.50
C GLY A 8 4.29 -37.32 -7.33
N PRO A 9 5.12 -36.29 -7.58
CA PRO A 9 5.99 -35.72 -6.57
C PRO A 9 5.22 -35.46 -5.27
N GLU A 10 5.65 -36.12 -4.19
CA GLU A 10 5.04 -35.94 -2.87
C GLU A 10 5.22 -34.47 -2.46
N LEU A 11 4.15 -33.83 -2.00
CA LEU A 11 4.19 -32.46 -1.54
C LEU A 11 5.16 -32.33 -0.37
N SER A 12 6.11 -31.41 -0.46
CA SER A 12 7.13 -31.23 0.58
C SER A 12 6.78 -30.11 1.55
N VAL A 13 6.78 -30.41 2.85
CA VAL A 13 6.63 -29.39 3.91
C VAL A 13 7.76 -28.36 3.85
N ASP A 14 8.99 -28.77 3.52
CA ASP A 14 10.12 -27.85 3.38
C ASP A 14 9.88 -26.82 2.27
N GLU A 15 9.26 -27.22 1.16
CA GLU A 15 8.92 -26.29 0.06
C GLU A 15 7.85 -25.27 0.51
N PHE A 16 6.90 -25.69 1.33
CA PHE A 16 5.89 -24.81 1.92
C PHE A 16 6.47 -23.83 2.94
N ILE A 17 7.43 -24.28 3.74
CA ILE A 17 8.19 -23.41 4.65
C ILE A 17 8.97 -22.36 3.84
N ASP A 18 9.64 -22.75 2.76
CA ASP A 18 10.37 -21.79 1.92
C ASP A 18 9.42 -20.85 1.16
N TYR A 19 8.24 -21.31 0.79
CA TYR A 19 7.16 -20.47 0.26
C TYR A 19 6.75 -19.39 1.27
N CYS A 20 6.38 -19.77 2.49
CA CYS A 20 5.95 -18.81 3.51
C CYS A 20 7.06 -17.80 3.84
N ARG A 21 8.33 -18.24 3.96
CA ARG A 21 9.49 -17.33 4.12
C ARG A 21 9.60 -16.32 2.98
N THR A 22 9.39 -16.78 1.75
CA THR A 22 9.40 -15.91 0.57
C THR A 22 8.29 -14.87 0.67
N GLN A 23 7.08 -15.26 1.06
CA GLN A 23 5.96 -14.32 1.22
C GLN A 23 6.24 -13.27 2.30
N VAL A 24 6.76 -13.68 3.46
CA VAL A 24 7.17 -12.75 4.53
C VAL A 24 8.18 -11.72 4.02
N GLY A 25 9.20 -12.18 3.27
CA GLY A 25 10.21 -11.31 2.69
C GLY A 25 9.65 -10.31 1.68
N LEU A 26 8.73 -10.75 0.81
CA LEU A 26 8.07 -9.90 -0.17
C LEU A 26 7.22 -8.82 0.50
N LEU A 27 6.36 -9.21 1.45
CA LEU A 27 5.49 -8.30 2.18
C LEU A 27 6.31 -7.26 2.96
N SER A 28 7.40 -7.70 3.61
CA SER A 28 8.32 -6.81 4.32
C SER A 28 8.97 -5.79 3.38
N GLY A 29 9.45 -6.23 2.21
CA GLY A 29 10.02 -5.33 1.21
C GLY A 29 9.01 -4.33 0.64
N SER A 30 7.75 -4.74 0.44
CA SER A 30 6.66 -3.83 0.06
C SER A 30 6.37 -2.79 1.14
N VAL A 31 6.41 -3.18 2.42
CA VAL A 31 6.26 -2.25 3.56
C VAL A 31 7.40 -1.25 3.61
N GLU A 32 8.65 -1.67 3.41
CA GLU A 32 9.80 -0.76 3.38
C GLU A 32 9.70 0.25 2.22
N THR A 33 9.24 -0.21 1.06
CA THR A 33 9.00 0.66 -0.10
C THR A 33 7.89 1.68 0.22
N MET A 34 6.74 1.22 0.71
CA MET A 34 5.62 2.10 1.08
C MET A 34 6.00 3.08 2.19
N ARG A 35 6.85 2.70 3.14
CA ARG A 35 7.36 3.60 4.18
C ARG A 35 8.18 4.73 3.57
N THR A 36 9.12 4.40 2.70
CA THR A 36 9.95 5.40 2.00
C THR A 36 9.09 6.37 1.19
N GLU A 37 8.07 5.85 0.50
CA GLU A 37 7.13 6.68 -0.26
C GLU A 37 6.27 7.56 0.65
N ALA A 38 5.80 7.04 1.79
CA ALA A 38 5.02 7.81 2.76
C ALA A 38 5.85 8.93 3.40
N ASP A 39 7.11 8.64 3.74
CA ASP A 39 8.04 9.64 4.27
C ASP A 39 8.30 10.75 3.24
N GLY A 40 8.53 10.38 1.98
CA GLY A 40 8.69 11.35 0.88
C GLY A 40 7.44 12.23 0.68
N LEU A 41 6.24 11.64 0.75
CA LEU A 41 4.99 12.40 0.67
C LEU A 41 4.84 13.38 1.85
N MET A 42 5.26 12.99 3.07
CA MET A 42 5.22 13.86 4.23
C MET A 42 6.19 15.04 4.09
N ASP A 43 7.40 14.80 3.57
CA ASP A 43 8.36 15.87 3.27
C ASP A 43 7.79 16.86 2.23
N GLU A 44 7.12 16.36 1.18
CA GLU A 44 6.45 17.20 0.18
C GLU A 44 5.30 18.02 0.79
N ILE A 45 4.48 17.42 1.65
CA ILE A 45 3.40 18.12 2.36
C ILE A 45 3.97 19.27 3.21
N ASP A 46 5.06 19.03 3.94
CA ASP A 46 5.71 20.05 4.78
C ASP A 46 6.25 21.22 3.93
N GLU A 47 6.82 20.95 2.76
CA GLU A 47 7.26 21.98 1.80
C GLU A 47 6.08 22.79 1.24
N GLU A 48 4.99 22.12 0.86
CA GLU A 48 3.78 22.75 0.33
C GLU A 48 3.07 23.59 1.39
N LEU A 49 3.01 23.12 2.64
CA LEU A 49 2.49 23.88 3.79
C LEU A 49 3.34 25.12 4.09
N ALA A 50 4.66 25.03 4.00
CA ALA A 50 5.55 26.17 4.15
C ALA A 50 5.31 27.20 3.04
N THR A 51 5.11 26.73 1.80
CA THR A 51 4.78 27.57 0.65
C THR A 51 3.43 28.27 0.84
N LEU A 52 2.40 27.54 1.28
CA LEU A 52 1.08 28.07 1.57
C LEU A 52 1.13 29.19 2.62
N ARG A 53 1.85 28.96 3.72
CA ARG A 53 2.05 29.98 4.78
C ARG A 53 2.75 31.23 4.26
N SER A 54 3.85 31.06 3.52
CA SER A 54 4.62 32.18 2.96
C SER A 54 3.79 33.05 2.00
N ARG A 55 2.95 32.42 1.17
CA ARG A 55 2.03 33.15 0.29
C ARG A 55 0.94 33.88 1.07
N LEU A 56 0.39 33.26 2.11
CA LEU A 56 -0.64 33.88 2.95
C LEU A 56 -0.09 35.08 3.75
N GLU A 57 1.15 35.01 4.22
CA GLU A 57 1.87 36.14 4.82
C GLU A 57 2.06 37.29 3.81
N THR A 58 2.53 36.97 2.59
CA THR A 58 2.72 37.96 1.52
C THR A 58 1.41 38.68 1.17
N GLN A 59 0.30 37.95 1.07
CA GLN A 59 -1.01 38.52 0.80
C GLN A 59 -1.52 39.41 1.96
N SER A 60 -1.17 39.08 3.20
CA SER A 60 -1.55 39.87 4.38
C SER A 60 -0.78 41.20 4.45
N ASP A 61 0.51 41.21 4.11
CA ASP A 61 1.35 42.42 4.05
C ASP A 61 0.89 43.42 2.97
N ASP A 62 0.38 42.94 1.83
CA ASP A 62 -0.16 43.80 0.75
C ASP A 62 -1.44 44.56 1.17
N VAL A 63 -2.19 44.02 2.15
CA VAL A 63 -3.44 44.62 2.63
C VAL A 63 -3.21 45.68 3.72
N GLU A 64 -2.14 45.57 4.52
CA GLU A 64 -1.82 46.53 5.60
C GLU A 64 -1.27 47.89 5.10
N GLY A 65 -1.05 48.05 3.79
CA GLY A 65 -0.53 49.28 3.17
C GLY A 65 -1.55 50.36 2.76
N THR A 66 -2.85 50.23 3.08
CA THR A 66 -3.89 51.16 2.56
C THR A 66 -4.35 52.23 3.56
N THR A 67 -3.44 53.11 3.97
CA THR A 67 -3.80 54.44 4.50
C THR A 67 -3.89 55.48 3.37
N ALA A 68 -4.83 55.31 2.43
CA ALA A 68 -5.25 56.40 1.54
C ALA A 68 -6.68 56.19 1.01
N PRO A 69 -7.54 57.22 0.98
CA PRO A 69 -8.90 57.10 0.46
C PRO A 69 -8.90 56.79 -1.05
N PRO A 70 -9.94 56.12 -1.57
CA PRO A 70 -9.92 55.56 -2.92
C PRO A 70 -10.03 56.68 -3.97
N SER A 71 -8.98 56.88 -4.76
CA SER A 71 -9.11 57.53 -6.07
C SER A 71 -9.77 56.55 -7.02
N THR A 72 -10.93 56.92 -7.57
CA THR A 72 -11.81 56.16 -8.46
C THR A 72 -11.25 55.93 -9.88
N ASP A 73 -9.95 55.75 -10.04
CA ASP A 73 -9.30 55.73 -11.36
C ASP A 73 -8.15 54.70 -11.45
N ARG A 74 -8.35 53.52 -10.85
CA ARG A 74 -7.43 52.39 -11.02
C ARG A 74 -8.20 51.16 -11.49
N PRO A 75 -7.80 50.50 -12.59
CA PRO A 75 -8.29 49.17 -12.91
C PRO A 75 -8.06 48.28 -11.68
N ILE A 76 -9.10 47.59 -11.22
CA ILE A 76 -8.96 46.56 -10.17
C ILE A 76 -8.01 45.52 -10.76
N GLU A 77 -6.82 45.43 -10.20
CA GLU A 77 -5.77 44.54 -10.71
C GLU A 77 -6.25 43.10 -10.57
N ALA A 78 -6.24 42.38 -11.69
CA ALA A 78 -6.63 40.97 -11.80
C ALA A 78 -5.69 40.00 -11.05
N GLY A 79 -4.89 40.49 -10.08
CA GLY A 79 -3.92 39.72 -9.32
C GLY A 79 -4.52 38.97 -8.12
N SER A 80 -5.56 39.52 -7.48
CA SER A 80 -6.09 38.96 -6.23
C SER A 80 -6.91 37.68 -6.40
N ASP A 81 -7.70 37.55 -7.47
CA ASP A 81 -8.48 36.33 -7.78
C ASP A 81 -7.58 35.15 -8.19
N VAL A 82 -6.47 35.44 -8.87
CA VAL A 82 -5.51 34.41 -9.31
C VAL A 82 -4.72 33.85 -8.13
N ASP A 83 -4.33 34.69 -7.16
CA ASP A 83 -3.66 34.22 -5.94
C ASP A 83 -4.56 33.30 -5.11
N VAL A 84 -5.83 33.66 -4.90
CA VAL A 84 -6.78 32.81 -4.13
C VAL A 84 -6.98 31.44 -4.79
N ALA A 85 -7.19 31.40 -6.11
CA ALA A 85 -7.36 30.12 -6.83
C ALA A 85 -6.11 29.22 -6.73
N THR A 86 -4.90 29.80 -6.76
CA THR A 86 -3.66 29.02 -6.59
C THR A 86 -3.42 28.54 -5.17
N LEU A 87 -3.95 29.24 -4.16
CA LEU A 87 -3.91 28.80 -2.77
C LEU A 87 -4.87 27.63 -2.54
N GLU A 88 -6.08 27.71 -3.09
CA GLU A 88 -7.06 26.61 -3.03
C GLU A 88 -6.55 25.34 -3.75
N GLU A 89 -5.86 25.49 -4.88
CA GLU A 89 -5.23 24.35 -5.57
C GLU A 89 -4.13 23.70 -4.72
N LEU A 90 -3.30 24.52 -4.06
CA LEU A 90 -2.23 24.04 -3.17
C LEU A 90 -2.81 23.33 -1.93
N GLU A 91 -3.89 23.87 -1.34
CA GLU A 91 -4.60 23.23 -0.23
C GLU A 91 -5.17 21.87 -0.65
N ALA A 92 -5.83 21.79 -1.81
CA ALA A 92 -6.37 20.54 -2.33
C ALA A 92 -5.29 19.50 -2.66
N GLU A 93 -4.10 19.93 -3.08
CA GLU A 93 -2.95 19.05 -3.27
C GLU A 93 -2.46 18.46 -1.95
N ILE A 94 -2.28 19.31 -0.93
CA ILE A 94 -1.87 18.89 0.42
C ILE A 94 -2.84 17.87 0.99
N GLU A 95 -4.15 18.14 0.93
CA GLU A 95 -5.19 17.22 1.41
C GLU A 95 -5.14 15.88 0.68
N ARG A 96 -4.93 15.89 -0.64
CA ARG A 96 -4.83 14.67 -1.44
C ARG A 96 -3.61 13.83 -1.03
N LYS A 97 -2.46 14.47 -0.81
CA LYS A 97 -1.25 13.78 -0.36
C LYS A 97 -1.41 13.22 1.05
N GLN A 98 -2.07 13.95 1.96
CA GLN A 98 -2.37 13.44 3.30
C GLN A 98 -3.23 12.17 3.24
N LEU A 99 -4.32 12.18 2.45
CA LEU A 99 -5.15 10.99 2.23
C LEU A 99 -4.34 9.83 1.64
N LEU A 100 -3.41 10.11 0.73
CA LEU A 100 -2.53 9.09 0.16
C LEU A 100 -1.59 8.48 1.21
N VAL A 101 -1.04 9.30 2.11
CA VAL A 101 -0.22 8.82 3.25
C VAL A 101 -1.05 7.92 4.17
N GLU A 102 -2.26 8.32 4.54
CA GLU A 102 -3.15 7.52 5.39
C GLU A 102 -3.51 6.18 4.75
N ALA A 103 -3.83 6.19 3.45
CA ALA A 103 -4.11 4.98 2.69
C ALA A 103 -2.88 4.05 2.65
N LYS A 104 -1.69 4.60 2.42
CA LYS A 104 -0.43 3.83 2.46
C LYS A 104 -0.16 3.26 3.86
N GLN A 105 -0.40 4.01 4.93
CA GLN A 105 -0.23 3.52 6.30
C GLN A 105 -1.17 2.37 6.62
N THR A 106 -2.43 2.48 6.23
CA THR A 106 -3.41 1.40 6.38
C THR A 106 -2.97 0.15 5.63
N ARG A 107 -2.52 0.31 4.37
CA ARG A 107 -1.99 -0.79 3.57
C ARG A 107 -0.73 -1.41 4.18
N MET A 108 0.20 -0.61 4.69
CA MET A 108 1.40 -1.10 5.39
C MET A 108 1.04 -1.95 6.61
N HIS A 109 0.05 -1.54 7.40
CA HIS A 109 -0.41 -2.32 8.55
C HIS A 109 -0.93 -3.69 8.11
N ALA A 110 -1.80 -3.73 7.09
CA ALA A 110 -2.33 -4.98 6.56
C ALA A 110 -1.22 -5.91 6.03
N PHE A 111 -0.20 -5.37 5.33
CA PHE A 111 0.95 -6.15 4.88
C PHE A 111 1.78 -6.70 6.05
N GLN A 112 1.95 -5.92 7.14
CA GLN A 112 2.66 -6.37 8.34
C GLN A 112 1.90 -7.48 9.08
N GLU A 113 0.58 -7.35 9.20
CA GLU A 113 -0.27 -8.39 9.79
C GLU A 113 -0.21 -9.69 8.98
N LEU A 114 -0.30 -9.60 7.65
CA LEU A 114 -0.19 -10.78 6.79
C LEU A 114 1.20 -11.43 6.88
N ALA A 115 2.27 -10.62 6.95
CA ALA A 115 3.64 -11.12 7.12
C ALA A 115 3.83 -11.79 8.50
N ALA A 116 3.22 -11.26 9.55
CA ALA A 116 3.21 -11.89 10.86
C ALA A 116 2.45 -13.22 10.81
N GLY A 117 1.28 -13.26 10.17
CA GLY A 117 0.51 -14.49 10.01
C GLY A 117 1.28 -15.59 9.25
N TYR A 118 1.98 -15.26 8.17
CA TYR A 118 2.86 -16.22 7.49
C TYR A 118 4.05 -16.65 8.37
N THR A 119 4.52 -15.78 9.27
CA THR A 119 5.60 -16.14 10.20
C THR A 119 5.11 -17.11 11.27
N ASP A 120 3.91 -16.90 11.81
CA ASP A 120 3.29 -17.81 12.76
C ASP A 120 3.01 -19.17 12.08
N LEU A 121 2.52 -19.15 10.83
CA LEU A 121 2.30 -20.34 10.02
C LEU A 121 3.59 -21.14 9.79
N LEU A 122 4.75 -20.48 9.65
CA LEU A 122 6.05 -21.17 9.56
C LEU A 122 6.36 -21.98 10.81
N GLU A 123 5.97 -21.52 11.99
CA GLU A 123 6.17 -22.25 13.25
C GLU A 123 5.23 -23.46 13.33
N ASP A 124 3.98 -23.30 12.88
CA ASP A 124 3.01 -24.39 12.84
C ASP A 124 3.42 -25.48 11.84
N LEU A 125 3.86 -25.10 10.64
CA LEU A 125 4.30 -26.03 9.58
C LEU A 125 5.50 -26.90 10.00
N GLN A 126 6.38 -26.42 10.88
CA GLN A 126 7.51 -27.21 11.38
C GLN A 126 7.09 -28.43 12.21
N SER A 127 5.84 -28.45 12.69
CA SER A 127 5.28 -29.57 13.45
C SER A 127 4.54 -30.60 12.60
N ILE A 128 4.38 -30.32 11.31
CA ILE A 128 3.64 -31.14 10.35
C ILE A 128 4.61 -31.94 9.51
N ASP A 129 4.39 -33.26 9.42
CA ASP A 129 5.18 -34.14 8.56
C ASP A 129 4.48 -34.42 7.20
N ASP A 130 3.17 -34.13 7.10
CA ASP A 130 2.35 -34.40 5.93
C ASP A 130 2.18 -33.16 5.04
N GLY A 131 2.68 -33.25 3.80
CA GLY A 131 2.62 -32.14 2.85
C GLY A 131 1.21 -31.75 2.41
N ARG A 132 0.23 -32.65 2.48
CA ARG A 132 -1.16 -32.32 2.14
C ARG A 132 -1.82 -31.53 3.27
N GLU A 133 -1.56 -31.91 4.52
CA GLU A 133 -1.99 -31.15 5.69
C GLU A 133 -1.36 -29.74 5.68
N ALA A 134 -0.07 -29.64 5.36
CA ALA A 134 0.61 -28.35 5.20
C ALA A 134 -0.04 -27.47 4.11
N LEU A 135 -0.35 -28.06 2.95
CA LEU A 135 -1.05 -27.37 1.87
C LEU A 135 -2.43 -26.87 2.30
N GLU A 136 -3.23 -27.71 2.95
CA GLU A 136 -4.58 -27.36 3.42
C GLU A 136 -4.52 -26.20 4.42
N GLN A 137 -3.55 -26.20 5.33
CA GLN A 137 -3.36 -25.09 6.28
C GLN A 137 -2.99 -23.78 5.59
N ILE A 138 -2.10 -23.80 4.59
CA ILE A 138 -1.75 -22.59 3.82
C ILE A 138 -2.95 -22.07 3.05
N VAL A 139 -3.68 -22.93 2.34
CA VAL A 139 -4.87 -22.53 1.57
C VAL A 139 -5.92 -21.90 2.49
N GLN A 140 -6.16 -22.51 3.66
CA GLN A 140 -7.09 -21.98 4.64
C GLN A 140 -6.63 -20.63 5.20
N PHE A 141 -5.36 -20.51 5.57
CA PHE A 141 -4.77 -19.25 6.04
C PHE A 141 -4.92 -18.14 5.01
N GLU A 142 -4.59 -18.41 3.75
CA GLU A 142 -4.69 -17.42 2.67
C GLU A 142 -6.12 -17.00 2.39
N ALA A 143 -7.08 -17.93 2.51
CA ALA A 143 -8.49 -17.63 2.37
C ALA A 143 -9.00 -16.76 3.53
N ASP A 144 -8.59 -17.04 4.76
CA ASP A 144 -9.01 -16.29 5.95
C ASP A 144 -8.46 -14.85 5.97
N HIS A 145 -7.35 -14.60 5.28
CA HIS A 145 -6.68 -13.29 5.23
C HIS A 145 -6.85 -12.56 3.88
N ASP A 146 -7.62 -13.11 2.94
CA ASP A 146 -7.75 -12.60 1.57
C ASP A 146 -6.37 -12.32 0.93
N ALA A 147 -5.39 -13.21 1.16
CA ALA A 147 -3.99 -13.03 0.75
C ALA A 147 -3.80 -12.66 -0.74
N PRO A 148 -4.55 -13.21 -1.72
CA PRO A 148 -4.39 -12.86 -3.13
C PRO A 148 -4.48 -11.36 -3.44
N VAL A 149 -5.27 -10.60 -2.68
CA VAL A 149 -5.46 -9.16 -2.89
C VAL A 149 -4.15 -8.38 -2.69
N TYR A 150 -3.20 -8.93 -1.94
CA TYR A 150 -1.94 -8.30 -1.59
C TYR A 150 -0.80 -8.66 -2.57
N PHE A 151 -1.02 -9.61 -3.48
CA PHE A 151 -0.02 -10.12 -4.43
C PHE A 151 -0.49 -9.96 -5.88
N GLU A 152 -0.37 -8.75 -6.43
CA GLU A 152 -0.89 -8.44 -7.77
C GLU A 152 -0.06 -9.06 -8.92
N ASP A 153 1.25 -9.26 -8.69
CA ASP A 153 2.19 -9.75 -9.70
C ASP A 153 2.46 -11.27 -9.62
N ARG A 154 1.83 -11.97 -8.67
CA ARG A 154 2.14 -13.37 -8.38
C ARG A 154 0.92 -14.15 -7.94
N GLN A 155 0.84 -15.39 -8.42
CA GLN A 155 -0.16 -16.33 -7.98
C GLN A 155 0.16 -16.87 -6.58
N THR A 156 -0.84 -16.88 -5.72
CA THR A 156 -0.81 -17.51 -4.38
C THR A 156 -1.12 -19.00 -4.42
N VAL A 157 -0.90 -19.71 -3.31
CA VAL A 157 -1.20 -21.15 -3.22
C VAL A 157 -2.72 -21.38 -3.27
N LEU A 158 -3.52 -20.52 -2.64
CA LEU A 158 -4.98 -20.50 -2.74
C LEU A 158 -5.44 -20.37 -4.20
N GLU A 159 -4.91 -19.40 -4.94
CA GLU A 159 -5.29 -19.21 -6.34
C GLU A 159 -4.87 -20.39 -7.23
N ALA A 160 -3.72 -21.00 -6.95
CA ALA A 160 -3.29 -22.21 -7.65
C ALA A 160 -4.20 -23.41 -7.35
N ALA A 161 -4.63 -23.58 -6.09
CA ALA A 161 -5.54 -24.63 -5.68
C ALA A 161 -6.93 -24.50 -6.35
N VAL A 162 -7.51 -23.29 -6.34
CA VAL A 162 -8.81 -23.00 -6.98
C VAL A 162 -8.72 -23.11 -8.51
N GLY A 163 -7.64 -22.62 -9.13
CA GLY A 163 -7.44 -22.71 -10.58
C GLY A 163 -7.23 -24.14 -11.09
N SER A 164 -6.66 -25.02 -10.28
CA SER A 164 -6.47 -26.43 -10.61
C SER A 164 -7.79 -27.21 -10.57
N ASP A 165 -8.68 -26.88 -9.64
CA ASP A 165 -10.02 -27.49 -9.53
C ASP A 165 -10.91 -27.11 -10.73
N ALA A 166 -10.87 -25.83 -11.15
CA ALA A 166 -11.61 -25.35 -12.32
C ALA A 166 -11.10 -25.92 -13.66
N SER A 167 -9.83 -26.31 -13.74
CA SER A 167 -9.23 -26.89 -14.96
C SER A 167 -9.44 -28.41 -15.07
N ALA A 168 -9.92 -29.07 -14.01
CA ALA A 168 -10.22 -30.50 -13.98
C ALA A 168 -11.65 -30.84 -14.45
N ASP A 169 -12.51 -29.83 -14.63
CA ASP A 169 -13.90 -29.93 -15.08
C ASP A 169 -14.13 -29.49 -16.55
N GLU A 170 -13.07 -29.22 -17.34
CA GLU A 170 -13.13 -29.02 -18.81
C GLU A 170 -12.65 -30.24 -19.63
#